data_AF-A0A316HUW8-F1
#
_entry.id   AF-A0A316HUW8-F1
#
_cell.length_a   1.000
_cell.length_b   1.000
_cell.length_c   1.000
_cell.angle_alpha   90.00
_cell.angle_beta   90.00
_cell.angle_gamma   90.00
#
_symmetry.space_group_name_H-M   'P 1'
#
loop_
_entity.id
_entity.type
_entity.pdbx_description
1 polymer ?
#
loop_
_entity_poly.entity_id
_entity_poly.type
_entity_poly.pdbx_seq_one_letter_code
_entity_poly.pdbx_strand_id
1 'polypeptide(L)' 'MRDLEDALCRFEQALTASGELEAAGSLLGLRTATVAAVELMAAYERADMEAIRFHTDLLERQIREARPLRFKIDG' A
#
# COMPACT_ATOMS: atom_id res chain seq x y z
N MET A 1 -7.90 -7.86 -7.85
CA MET A 1 -7.57 -7.20 -6.56
C MET A 1 -7.41 -8.20 -5.43
N ARG A 2 -8.39 -9.09 -5.21
CA ARG A 2 -8.36 -10.08 -4.12
C ARG A 2 -7.06 -10.90 -4.04
N ASP A 3 -6.58 -11.42 -5.16
CA ASP A 3 -5.34 -12.22 -5.19
C ASP A 3 -4.09 -11.42 -4.82
N LEU A 4 -4.06 -10.12 -5.17
CA LEU A 4 -2.97 -9.22 -4.81
C LEU A 4 -3.00 -8.89 -3.32
N GLU A 5 -4.19 -8.61 -2.77
CA GLU A 5 -4.36 -8.37 -1.33
C GLU A 5 -3.97 -9.59 -0.50
N ASP A 6 -4.39 -10.78 -0.93
CA ASP A 6 -4.04 -12.05 -0.28
C ASP A 6 -2.53 -12.31 -0.35
N ALA A 7 -1.89 -12.07 -1.49
CA ALA A 7 -0.44 -12.19 -1.64
C ALA A 7 0.30 -11.21 -0.72
N LEU A 8 -0.10 -9.93 -0.72
CA LEU A 8 0.52 -8.90 0.12
C LEU A 8 0.32 -9.20 1.62
N CYS A 9 -0.85 -9.72 2.01
CA CYS A 9 -1.11 -10.13 3.39
C CYS A 9 -0.20 -11.29 3.83
N ARG A 10 -0.01 -12.31 2.97
CA ARG A 10 0.91 -13.42 3.26
C ARG A 10 2.36 -12.96 3.36
N PHE A 11 2.78 -12.05 2.48
CA PHE A 11 4.13 -11.47 2.54
C PHE A 11 4.35 -10.65 3.81
N GLU A 12 3.37 -9.86 4.25
CA GLU A 12 3.45 -9.10 5.51
C GLU A 12 3.59 -10.02 6.72
N GLN A 13 2.82 -11.11 6.76
CA GLN A 13 2.91 -12.12 7.82
C GLN A 13 4.29 -12.78 7.84
N ALA A 14 4.83 -13.13 6.67
CA ALA A 14 6.15 -13.75 6.56
C ALA A 14 7.27 -12.80 7.04
N LEU A 15 7.24 -11.53 6.61
CA LEU A 15 8.21 -10.51 7.02
C LEU A 15 8.12 -10.18 8.52
N THR A 16 6.91 -10.14 9.06
CA THR A 16 6.71 -9.95 10.50
C THR A 16 7.25 -11.13 11.29
N ALA A 17 7.02 -12.37 10.81
CA ALA A 17 7.53 -13.58 11.43
C ALA A 17 9.05 -13.71 11.35
N SER A 18 9.70 -13.19 10.29
CA SER A 18 11.16 -13.15 10.17
C SER A 18 11.83 -12.01 10.95
N GLY A 19 11.05 -11.13 11.59
CA GLY A 19 11.55 -9.97 12.32
C GLY A 19 11.95 -8.79 11.43
N GLU A 20 11.64 -8.84 10.13
CA GLU A 20 11.90 -7.79 9.15
C GLU A 20 10.85 -6.67 9.22
N LEU A 21 10.73 -6.03 10.39
CA LEU A 21 9.68 -5.04 10.67
C LEU A 21 9.72 -3.82 9.75
N GLU A 22 10.90 -3.39 9.27
CA GLU A 22 11.02 -2.28 8.31
C GLU A 22 10.45 -2.67 6.93
N ALA A 23 10.69 -3.90 6.49
CA ALA A 23 10.15 -4.41 5.24
C ALA A 23 8.63 -4.62 5.34
N ALA A 24 8.15 -5.14 6.47
CA ALA A 24 6.72 -5.26 6.75
C ALA A 24 6.02 -3.88 6.75
N GLY A 25 6.62 -2.87 7.40
CA GLY A 25 6.10 -1.49 7.38
C GLY A 25 6.09 -0.87 5.99
N SER A 26 7.13 -1.12 5.19
CA SER A 26 7.18 -0.67 3.79
C SER A 26 6.09 -1.33 2.93
N LEU A 27 5.82 -2.61 3.17
CA LEU A 27 4.76 -3.36 2.48
C LEU A 27 3.37 -2.85 2.86
N LEU A 28 3.15 -2.50 4.13
CA LEU A 28 1.93 -1.87 4.60
C LEU A 28 1.68 -0.51 3.92
N GLY A 29 2.74 0.29 3.74
CA GLY A 29 2.66 1.55 2.98
C GLY A 29 2.21 1.31 1.53
N LEU A 30 2.78 0.32 0.86
CA LEU A 30 2.37 -0.06 -0.50
C LEU A 30 0.91 -0.52 -0.58
N ARG A 31 0.45 -1.33 0.39
CA ARG A 31 -0.96 -1.76 0.48
C ARG A 31 -1.89 -0.55 0.64
N THR A 32 -1.52 0.37 1.53
CA THR A 32 -2.29 1.60 1.78
C THR A 32 -2.39 2.46 0.52
N ALA A 33 -1.28 2.63 -0.20
CA ALA A 33 -1.28 3.36 -1.47
C ALA A 33 -2.15 2.68 -2.54
N THR A 34 -2.10 1.34 -2.63
CA THR A 34 -2.92 0.58 -3.58
C THR A 34 -4.42 0.76 -3.32
N VAL A 35 -4.84 0.64 -2.05
CA VAL A 35 -6.23 0.87 -1.64
C VAL A 35 -6.65 2.31 -1.92
N ALA A 36 -5.80 3.29 -1.59
CA ALA A 36 -6.08 4.70 -1.86
C ALA A 36 -6.27 4.99 -3.36
N ALA A 37 -5.47 4.36 -4.24
CA ALA A 37 -5.63 4.50 -5.69
C ALA A 37 -6.95 3.89 -6.20
N VAL A 38 -7.35 2.75 -5.65
CA VAL A 38 -8.63 2.09 -5.99
C VAL A 38 -9.82 2.96 -5.58
N GLU A 39 -9.80 3.47 -4.35
CA GLU A 39 -10.85 4.37 -3.86
C GLU A 39 -10.87 5.70 -4.61
N LEU A 40 -9.71 6.21 -5.03
CA LEU A 40 -9.63 7.39 -5.90
C LEU A 40 -10.32 7.15 -7.26
N MET A 41 -10.07 6.00 -7.89
CA MET A 41 -10.74 5.64 -9.15
C MET A 41 -12.25 5.54 -8.97
N ALA A 42 -12.71 4.88 -7.90
CA ALA A 42 -14.14 4.77 -7.59
C ALA A 42 -14.78 6.13 -7.25
N ALA A 43 -14.07 7.00 -6.53
CA ALA A 43 -14.52 8.36 -6.24
C ALA A 43 -14.63 9.21 -7.52
N TYR A 44 -13.71 9.03 -8.47
CA TYR A 44 -13.78 9.67 -9.78
C TYR A 44 -15.02 9.24 -10.58
N GLU A 45 -15.32 7.95 -10.60
CA GLU A 45 -16.55 7.43 -11.24
C GLU A 45 -17.83 8.00 -10.62
N ARG A 46 -17.82 8.27 -9.31
CA ARG A 46 -18.95 8.87 -8.58
C ARG A 46 -18.98 10.40 -8.62
N ALA A 47 -17.98 11.05 -9.22
CA ALA A 47 -17.75 12.50 -9.13
C ALA A 47 -17.72 13.05 -7.69
N ASP A 48 -17.24 12.24 -6.73
CA ASP A 48 -17.11 12.62 -5.33
C ASP A 48 -15.81 13.40 -5.11
N MET A 49 -15.91 14.72 -5.22
CA MET A 49 -14.76 15.63 -5.13
C MET A 49 -14.08 15.63 -3.76
N GLU A 50 -14.81 15.32 -2.69
CA GLU A 50 -14.22 15.27 -1.34
C GLU A 50 -13.36 14.02 -1.19
N ALA A 51 -13.88 12.86 -1.61
CA ALA A 51 -13.13 11.61 -1.63
C ALA A 51 -11.93 11.68 -2.59
N ILE A 52 -12.08 12.29 -3.78
CA ILE A 52 -10.97 12.50 -4.71
C ILE A 52 -9.82 13.25 -4.04
N ARG A 53 -10.12 14.38 -3.37
CA ARG A 53 -9.09 15.18 -2.69
C ARG A 53 -8.40 14.37 -1.59
N PHE A 54 -9.19 13.72 -0.73
CA PHE A 54 -8.66 12.93 0.38
C PHE A 54 -7.72 11.81 -0.10
N HIS A 55 -8.12 11.02 -1.09
CA HIS A 55 -7.31 9.92 -1.59
C HIS A 55 -6.09 10.40 -2.39
N THR A 56 -6.18 11.56 -3.04
CA THR A 56 -5.01 12.22 -3.68
C THR A 56 -3.97 12.64 -2.65
N ASP A 57 -4.37 13.35 -1.59
CA ASP A 57 -3.47 13.79 -0.51
C ASP A 57 -2.81 12.58 0.19
N LEU A 58 -3.60 11.51 0.41
CA LEU A 58 -3.09 10.27 0.99
C LEU A 58 -2.04 9.61 0.10
N LEU A 59 -2.26 9.53 -1.22
CA LEU A 59 -1.30 8.98 -2.18
C LEU A 59 -0.02 9.81 -2.26
N GLU A 60 -0.12 11.14 -2.32
CA GLU A 60 1.05 12.01 -2.34
C GLU A 60 1.90 11.84 -1.09
N ARG A 61 1.26 11.72 0.08
CA ARG A 61 1.95 11.44 1.33
C ARG A 61 2.64 10.09 1.30
N GLN A 62 1.97 9.04 0.83
CA GLN A 62 2.57 7.72 0.70
C GLN A 62 3.77 7.72 -0.25
N ILE A 63 3.70 8.42 -1.39
CA ILE A 63 4.85 8.52 -2.32
C ILE A 63 6.03 9.23 -1.67
N ARG A 64 5.77 10.29 -0.89
CA ARG A 64 6.82 11.08 -0.23
C ARG A 64 7.48 10.33 0.92
N GLU A 65 6.71 9.55 1.66
CA GLU A 65 7.16 8.77 2.81
C GLU A 65 7.64 7.36 2.41
N ALA A 66 7.33 6.91 1.20
CA ALA A 66 7.71 5.59 0.70
C ALA A 66 9.23 5.44 0.68
N ARG A 67 9.68 4.37 1.35
CA ARG A 67 11.04 3.86 1.20
C ARG A 67 11.06 2.76 0.13
N PRO A 68 12.18 2.59 -0.59
CA PRO A 68 12.34 1.45 -1.48
C PRO A 68 12.12 0.14 -0.72
N LEU A 69 11.27 -0.74 -1.26
CA LEU A 69 11.12 -2.10 -0.75
C LEU A 69 12.44 -2.84 -0.98
N ARG A 70 13.20 -3.05 0.09
CA ARG A 70 14.40 -3.89 0.08
C ARG A 70 14.03 -5.22 0.70
N PHE A 71 13.75 -6.21 -0.14
CA PHE A 71 13.63 -7.59 0.31
C PHE A 71 15.04 -8.19 0.37
N LYS A 72 15.41 -8.77 1.51
CA LYS A 72 16.54 -9.69 1.53
C LYS A 72 16.09 -10.97 0.84
N ILE A 73 16.59 -11.20 -0.36
CA ILE A 73 16.44 -12.49 -1.04
C ILE A 73 17.64 -13.31 -0.57
N ASP A 74 17.46 -14.09 0.50
CA ASP A 74 18.43 -15.11 0.87
C ASP A 74 18.31 -16.22 -0.20
N GLY A 75 19.36 -16.34 -1.02
CA GLY A 75 19.50 -17.38 -2.04
C GLY A 75 20.09 -18.66 -1.48
#